data_AF-A0A351ENT1-F1
#
_entry.id   AF-A0A351ENT1-F1
#
_cell.length_a   1.000
_cell.length_b   1.000
_cell.length_c   1.000
_cell.angle_alpha   90.00
_cell.angle_beta   90.00
_cell.angle_gamma   90.00
#
_symmetry.space_group_name_H-M   'P 1'
#
loop_
_entity.id
_entity.type
_entity.pdbx_description
1 polymer ?
#
loop_
_entity_poly.entity_id
_entity_poly.type
_entity_poly.pdbx_seq_one_letter_code
_entity_poly.pdbx_strand_id
1 'polypeptide(L)'
;MSIDLTVDAHVHSNFSDGRDHPATNVAVALGRGLKMIGLVDHVRADTTWLPEFSSTVRRLNLRSPIHVTCGVEAKLLDTTGRLDLPGSLRE
;
A
#
# COMPACT_ATOMS: atom_id res chain seq x y z
N MET A 1 3.81 23.62 -9.71
CA MET A 1 3.29 22.29 -9.31
C MET A 1 2.97 22.36 -7.84
N SER A 2 1.70 22.22 -7.45
CA SER A 2 1.29 22.22 -6.05
C SER A 2 1.25 20.79 -5.55
N ILE A 3 1.71 20.54 -4.33
CA ILE A 3 1.50 19.27 -3.64
C ILE A 3 0.07 19.28 -3.09
N ASP A 4 -0.65 18.19 -3.28
CA ASP A 4 -1.98 18.02 -2.70
C ASP A 4 -1.86 17.35 -1.33
N LEU A 5 -2.06 18.13 -0.27
CA LEU A 5 -1.94 17.65 1.11
C LEU A 5 -3.12 16.79 1.57
N THR A 6 -4.14 16.59 0.73
CA THR A 6 -5.25 15.67 0.99
C THR A 6 -4.98 14.25 0.48
N VAL A 7 -3.75 13.98 0.05
CA VAL A 7 -3.30 12.69 -0.46
C VAL A 7 -2.13 12.19 0.36
N ASP A 8 -2.24 10.95 0.86
CA ASP A 8 -1.10 10.20 1.39
C ASP A 8 -0.93 8.92 0.56
N ALA A 9 0.08 8.88 -0.31
CA ALA A 9 0.25 7.80 -1.26
C ALA A 9 1.10 6.63 -0.73
N HIS A 10 1.61 6.70 0.51
CA HIS A 10 2.60 5.72 1.01
C HIS A 10 2.42 5.45 2.50
N VAL A 11 1.50 4.54 2.83
CA VAL A 11 1.22 4.12 4.20
C VAL A 11 1.43 2.61 4.35
N HIS A 12 2.20 2.22 5.36
CA HIS A 12 2.43 0.82 5.73
C HIS A 12 1.33 0.28 6.64
N SER A 13 1.16 -1.03 6.64
CA SER A 13 0.22 -1.73 7.52
C SER A 13 0.87 -2.92 8.21
N ASN A 14 0.09 -3.66 8.99
CA ASN A 14 0.56 -4.86 9.67
C ASN A 14 0.79 -6.07 8.74
N PHE A 15 0.70 -5.91 7.42
CA PHE A 15 1.17 -6.92 6.46
C PHE A 15 2.70 -6.95 6.36
N SER A 16 3.37 -5.84 6.65
CA SER A 16 4.82 -5.73 6.74
C SER A 16 5.25 -5.18 8.11
N ASP A 17 5.66 -3.92 8.21
CA ASP A 17 6.23 -3.31 9.42
C ASP A 17 5.38 -2.17 10.01
N GLY A 18 4.24 -1.85 9.39
CA GLY A 18 3.25 -0.96 9.96
C GLY A 18 2.57 -1.57 11.18
N ARG A 19 2.15 -0.73 12.12
CA ARG A 19 1.49 -1.19 13.35
C ARG A 19 0.03 -1.60 13.11
N ASP A 20 -0.68 -0.82 12.30
CA ASP A 20 -2.13 -0.85 12.22
C ASP A 20 -2.63 -1.64 11.00
N HIS A 21 -3.81 -2.25 11.12
CA HIS A 21 -4.47 -2.95 10.02
C HIS A 21 -4.91 -1.94 8.93
N PRO A 22 -4.92 -2.30 7.63
CA PRO A 22 -5.36 -1.43 6.54
C PRO A 22 -6.66 -0.65 6.78
N ALA A 23 -7.66 -1.31 7.38
CA ALA A 23 -8.95 -0.67 7.69
C ALA A 23 -8.83 0.49 8.69
N THR A 24 -7.94 0.37 9.68
CA THR A 24 -7.67 1.43 10.67
C THR A 24 -7.03 2.63 9.98
N ASN A 25 -6.03 2.38 9.12
CA ASN A 25 -5.37 3.44 8.34
C ASN A 25 -6.37 4.21 7.48
N VAL A 26 -7.29 3.52 6.78
CA VAL A 26 -8.34 4.15 5.97
C VAL A 26 -9.30 4.98 6.82
N ALA A 27 -9.72 4.48 7.99
CA ALA A 27 -10.60 5.23 8.88
C ALA A 27 -9.95 6.50 9.43
N VAL A 28 -8.65 6.43 9.79
CA VAL A 28 -7.88 7.60 10.22
C VAL A 28 -7.71 8.59 9.07
N ALA A 29 -7.37 8.13 7.87
CA ALA A 29 -7.25 8.98 6.68
C ALA A 29 -8.55 9.76 6.41
N LEU A 30 -9.68 9.06 6.45
CA LEU A 30 -11.00 9.69 6.32
C LEU A 30 -11.25 10.73 7.41
N GLY A 31 -10.97 10.41 8.68
CA GLY A 31 -11.12 11.33 9.81
C GLY A 31 -10.19 12.55 9.74
N ARG A 32 -9.08 12.46 8.99
CA ARG A 32 -8.15 13.57 8.71
C ARG A 32 -8.51 14.38 7.48
N GLY A 33 -9.57 14.02 6.76
CA GLY A 33 -10.01 14.73 5.55
C GLY A 33 -9.16 14.42 4.32
N LEU A 34 -8.44 13.29 4.29
CA LEU A 34 -7.78 12.84 3.07
C LEU A 34 -8.81 12.39 2.05
N LYS A 35 -8.56 12.65 0.77
CA LYS A 35 -9.37 12.13 -0.34
C LYS A 35 -8.83 10.82 -0.90
N MET A 36 -7.57 10.50 -0.59
CA MET A 36 -6.89 9.30 -1.09
C MET A 36 -5.83 8.82 -0.11
N ILE A 37 -5.77 7.50 0.08
CA ILE A 37 -4.71 6.80 0.81
C ILE A 37 -4.14 5.65 -0.03
N GLY A 38 -2.81 5.56 -0.10
CA GLY A 38 -2.10 4.42 -0.67
C GLY A 38 -1.62 3.47 0.42
N LEU A 39 -2.05 2.21 0.35
CA LEU A 39 -1.53 1.15 1.20
C LEU A 39 -0.39 0.45 0.46
N VAL A 40 0.84 0.56 1.00
CA VAL A 40 2.10 0.27 0.27
C VAL A 40 3.08 -0.52 1.13
N ASP A 41 2.72 -1.75 1.52
CA ASP A 41 3.57 -2.59 2.39
C ASP A 41 4.87 -3.06 1.71
N HIS A 42 5.91 -3.27 2.53
CA HIS A 42 7.21 -3.76 2.06
C HIS A 42 7.11 -5.16 1.45
N VAL A 43 7.52 -5.33 0.20
CA VAL A 43 7.56 -6.64 -0.46
C VAL A 43 9.00 -7.16 -0.61
N ARG A 44 9.15 -8.48 -0.63
CA ARG A 44 10.40 -9.22 -0.85
C ARG A 44 10.14 -10.38 -1.83
N ALA A 45 11.20 -10.97 -2.37
CA ALA A 45 11.09 -12.09 -3.31
C ALA A 45 10.32 -13.31 -2.74
N ASP A 46 10.35 -13.51 -1.43
CA ASP A 46 9.69 -14.59 -0.71
C ASP A 46 8.32 -14.21 -0.10
N THR A 47 7.81 -13.00 -0.40
CA THR A 47 6.51 -12.56 0.12
C THR A 47 5.38 -13.48 -0.32
N THR A 48 4.62 -13.99 0.65
CA THR A 48 3.49 -14.92 0.44
C THR A 48 2.11 -14.28 0.64
N TRP A 49 2.03 -13.08 1.20
CA TRP A 49 0.77 -12.46 1.65
C TRP A 49 0.07 -11.56 0.61
N LEU A 50 0.64 -11.38 -0.59
CA LEU A 50 0.09 -10.46 -1.61
C LEU A 50 -1.38 -10.73 -2.01
N PRO A 51 -1.84 -11.99 -2.17
CA PRO A 51 -3.24 -12.23 -2.51
C PRO A 51 -4.20 -11.73 -1.41
N GLU A 52 -3.83 -11.94 -0.15
CA GLU A 52 -4.64 -11.47 0.98
C GLU A 52 -4.64 -9.95 1.06
N PHE A 53 -3.46 -9.33 0.97
CA PHE A 53 -3.29 -7.87 1.00
C PHE A 53 -4.10 -7.19 -0.10
N SER A 54 -3.89 -7.57 -1.37
CA SER A 54 -4.60 -6.99 -2.52
C SER A 54 -6.11 -7.16 -2.42
N SER A 55 -6.59 -8.33 -1.95
CA SER A 55 -8.02 -8.55 -1.73
C SER A 55 -8.58 -7.63 -0.63
N THR A 56 -7.81 -7.39 0.43
CA THR A 56 -8.15 -6.51 1.55
C THR A 56 -8.24 -5.07 1.08
N VAL A 57 -7.23 -4.57 0.36
CA VAL A 57 -7.23 -3.21 -0.20
C VAL A 57 -8.40 -3.02 -1.18
N ARG A 58 -8.66 -3.99 -2.07
CA ARG A 58 -9.80 -3.93 -3.00
C ARG A 58 -11.13 -3.83 -2.28
N ARG A 59 -11.35 -4.62 -1.21
CA ARG A 59 -12.57 -4.54 -0.40
C ARG A 59 -12.69 -3.21 0.35
N LEU A 60 -11.58 -2.58 0.75
CA LEU A 60 -11.59 -1.27 1.39
C LEU A 60 -11.94 -0.17 0.38
N ASN A 61 -11.33 -0.20 -0.80
CA ASN A 61 -11.63 0.77 -1.87
C ASN A 61 -13.12 0.74 -2.27
N LEU A 62 -13.75 -0.45 -2.34
CA LEU A 62 -15.17 -0.58 -2.66
C LEU A 62 -16.13 -0.06 -1.59
N ARG A 63 -15.68 0.06 -0.33
CA ARG A 63 -16.53 0.40 0.82
C ARG A 63 -16.20 1.76 1.44
N SER A 64 -15.10 2.37 1.03
CA SER A 64 -14.61 3.63 1.56
C SER A 64 -15.15 4.80 0.75
N PRO A 65 -15.51 5.94 1.39
CA PRO A 65 -15.84 7.17 0.67
C PRO A 65 -14.61 7.86 0.07
N ILE A 66 -13.39 7.42 0.40
CA ILE A 66 -12.12 7.96 -0.12
C ILE A 66 -11.46 6.92 -1.02
N HIS A 67 -10.63 7.38 -1.96
CA HIS A 67 -9.90 6.47 -2.84
C HIS A 67 -8.84 5.69 -2.07
N VAL A 68 -8.79 4.37 -2.25
CA VAL A 68 -7.78 3.52 -1.62
C VAL A 68 -7.02 2.78 -2.72
N THR A 69 -5.71 3.03 -2.83
CA THR A 69 -4.85 2.33 -3.79
C THR A 69 -4.07 1.20 -3.13
N CYS A 70 -3.79 0.18 -3.94
CA CYS A 70 -2.97 -0.96 -3.58
C CYS A 70 -1.59 -0.79 -4.24
N GLY A 71 -0.54 -0.75 -3.43
CA GLY A 71 0.84 -0.72 -3.88
C GLY A 71 1.73 -1.63 -3.02
N VAL A 72 2.98 -1.79 -3.43
CA VAL A 72 4.01 -2.43 -2.63
C VAL A 72 5.29 -1.64 -2.71
N GLU A 73 6.04 -1.60 -1.62
CA GLU A 73 7.37 -0.98 -1.59
C GLU A 73 8.43 -2.05 -1.81
N ALA A 74 8.88 -2.17 -3.08
CA ALA A 74 9.92 -3.11 -3.48
C ALA A 74 11.31 -2.51 -3.27
N LYS A 75 12.21 -3.29 -2.66
CA LYS A 75 13.60 -2.87 -2.47
C LYS A 75 14.38 -3.01 -3.79
N LEU A 76 15.16 -1.98 -4.14
CA LEU A 76 16.22 -2.13 -5.14
C LEU A 76 17.35 -2.97 -4.55
N LEU A 77 17.70 -4.05 -5.23
CA LEU A 77 18.79 -4.95 -4.86
C LEU A 77 20.16 -4.39 -5.27
N ASP A 78 20.19 -3.59 -6.34
CA ASP A 78 21.39 -2.96 -6.87
C ASP A 78 21.07 -1.73 -7.74
N THR A 79 22.11 -1.07 -8.23
CA THR A 79 22.02 0.11 -9.10
C THR A 79 21.63 -0.21 -10.55
N THR A 80 21.45 -1.49 -10.90
CA THR A 80 21.01 -1.93 -12.23
C THR A 80 19.48 -2.02 -12.35
N GLY A 81 18.77 -1.78 -11.24
CA GLY A 81 17.31 -1.77 -11.22
C GLY A 81 16.68 -3.12 -10.85
N ARG A 82 17.46 -4.09 -10.34
CA ARG A 82 16.90 -5.37 -9.87
C ARG A 82 16.03 -5.14 -8.64
N LEU A 83 14.82 -5.69 -8.65
CA LEU A 83 13.83 -5.53 -7.58
C LEU A 83 13.68 -6.80 -6.74
N ASP A 84 13.53 -6.58 -5.43
CA ASP A 84 13.22 -7.60 -4.43
C ASP A 84 11.70 -7.82 -4.34
N LEU A 85 11.15 -8.59 -5.28
CA LEU A 85 9.73 -8.89 -5.37
C LEU A 85 9.48 -10.29 -5.95
N PRO A 86 8.32 -10.91 -5.66
CA PRO A 86 7.98 -12.25 -6.15
C PRO A 86 7.99 -12.31 -7.68
N GLY A 87 8.39 -13.46 -8.23
CA GLY A 87 8.50 -13.63 -9.68
C GLY A 87 7.23 -13.30 -10.45
N SER A 88 6.06 -13.56 -9.85
CA SER A 88 4.74 -13.28 -10.43
C SER A 88 4.40 -11.80 -10.61
N LEU A 89 5.21 -10.88 -10.06
CA LEU A 89 5.05 -9.42 -10.20
C LEU A 89 6.07 -8.79 -11.17
N ARG A 90 6.87 -9.59 -11.88
CA ARG A 90 7.95 -9.11 -12.78
C ARG A 90 7.49 -8.85 -14.22
N GLU A 91 6.21 -9.03 -14.53
CA GLU A 91 5.64 -8.95 -15.89
C GLU A 91 4.84 -7.66 -16.12
#